data_AF-A0A924LIJ9-F1
#
_entry.id   AF-A0A924LIJ9-F1
#
_cell.length_a   1.000
_cell.length_b   1.000
_cell.length_c   1.000
_cell.angle_alpha   90.00
_cell.angle_beta   90.00
_cell.angle_gamma   90.00
#
_symmetry.space_group_name_H-M   'P 1'
#
loop_
_entity.id
_entity.type
_entity.pdbx_description
1 polymer ?
#
loop_
_entity_poly.entity_id
_entity_poly.type
_entity_poly.pdbx_seq_one_letter_code
_entity_poly.pdbx_strand_id
1 'polypeptide(L)'
;MTGRARPAIWGLVGAFFLATGLNVYALPADGTVAAGQASIVTTKAAVTVNQSTQNAVINWQGFSIAQGEAVKFVQPNGNAVILNRVLGADPSSILGSLSANGKVFVVNPSGILFGSSA
;
A
#
# COMPACT_ATOMS: atom_id res chain seq x y z
N MET A 1 -70.29 21.72 -3.61
CA MET A 1 -69.82 20.59 -4.42
C MET A 1 -69.11 21.15 -5.64
N THR A 2 -67.76 21.14 -5.61
CA THR A 2 -66.75 21.38 -6.68
C THR A 2 -65.45 21.69 -5.93
N GLY A 3 -64.30 21.02 -6.02
CA GLY A 3 -63.83 19.89 -6.81
C GLY A 3 -62.42 20.18 -7.34
N ARG A 4 -61.37 19.62 -6.69
CA ARG A 4 -60.02 19.26 -7.22
C ARG A 4 -59.08 20.44 -7.60
N ALA A 5 -57.73 20.38 -7.55
CA ALA A 5 -56.71 19.41 -7.16
C ALA A 5 -55.39 20.17 -6.87
N ARG A 6 -54.51 19.63 -6.03
CA ARG A 6 -53.12 20.09 -5.84
C ARG A 6 -52.21 19.31 -6.81
N PRO A 7 -51.26 19.95 -7.52
CA PRO A 7 -50.08 19.23 -7.99
C PRO A 7 -48.88 19.55 -7.09
N ALA A 8 -48.41 18.52 -6.40
CA ALA A 8 -47.05 18.42 -5.91
C ALA A 8 -46.14 18.13 -7.11
N ILE A 9 -45.04 18.84 -7.27
CA ILE A 9 -43.96 18.44 -8.19
C ILE A 9 -42.77 18.06 -7.34
N TRP A 10 -42.57 16.75 -7.28
CA TRP A 10 -41.40 16.09 -6.71
C TRP A 10 -40.18 16.39 -7.60
N GLY A 11 -39.07 16.73 -6.94
CA GLY A 11 -37.80 17.00 -7.61
C GLY A 11 -37.14 15.76 -8.20
N LEU A 12 -36.25 15.99 -9.15
CA LEU A 12 -35.19 15.05 -9.54
C LEU A 12 -34.00 15.87 -10.02
N VAL A 13 -33.09 16.23 -9.10
CA VAL A 13 -31.74 16.64 -9.46
C VAL A 13 -30.96 15.36 -9.70
N GLY A 14 -30.79 14.97 -10.97
CA GLY A 14 -29.90 13.88 -11.34
C GLY A 14 -28.44 14.34 -11.18
N ALA A 15 -27.79 13.96 -10.09
CA ALA A 15 -26.36 14.14 -9.94
C ALA A 15 -25.62 13.10 -10.80
N PHE A 16 -25.02 13.54 -11.90
CA PHE A 16 -24.14 12.73 -12.72
C PHE A 16 -22.77 12.67 -12.03
N PHE A 17 -22.52 11.64 -11.22
CA PHE A 17 -21.19 11.39 -10.67
C PHE A 17 -20.30 10.82 -11.78
N LEU A 18 -19.45 11.67 -12.34
CA LEU A 18 -18.38 11.24 -13.24
C LEU A 18 -17.31 10.52 -12.39
N ALA A 19 -17.42 9.20 -12.29
CA ALA A 19 -16.42 8.37 -11.64
C ALA A 19 -15.14 8.34 -12.50
N THR A 20 -14.21 9.24 -12.22
CA THR A 20 -12.84 9.12 -12.73
C THR A 20 -12.20 7.93 -12.03
N GLY A 21 -11.76 6.93 -12.79
CA GLY A 21 -11.09 5.75 -12.25
C GLY A 21 -9.74 6.13 -11.65
N LEU A 22 -9.71 6.42 -10.36
CA LEU A 22 -8.47 6.54 -9.61
C LEU A 22 -7.85 5.14 -9.51
N ASN A 23 -6.67 4.97 -10.11
CA ASN A 23 -5.88 3.78 -9.86
C ASN A 23 -5.32 3.92 -8.44
N VAL A 24 -5.93 3.21 -7.48
CA VAL A 24 -5.41 3.10 -6.12
C VAL A 24 -4.32 2.02 -6.17
N TYR A 25 -3.08 2.43 -5.95
CA TYR A 25 -1.94 1.53 -5.86
C TYR A 25 -1.89 0.91 -4.46
N ALA A 26 -1.60 -0.38 -4.36
CA ALA A 26 -1.59 -1.14 -3.11
C ALA A 26 -0.20 -1.18 -2.46
N LEU A 27 0.73 -0.33 -2.92
CA LEU A 27 2.08 -0.18 -2.40
C LEU A 27 2.11 -0.08 -0.87
N PRO A 28 3.24 -0.44 -0.22
CA PRO A 28 3.38 -0.26 1.22
C PRO A 28 3.11 1.19 1.65
N ALA A 29 2.32 1.35 2.71
CA ALA A 29 1.78 2.62 3.16
C ALA A 29 2.26 2.99 4.56
N ASP A 30 2.49 4.29 4.77
CA ASP A 30 2.86 4.92 6.04
C ASP A 30 4.08 4.30 6.73
N GLY A 31 5.13 4.06 5.94
CA GLY A 31 6.40 3.54 6.43
C GLY A 31 7.14 4.50 7.35
N THR A 32 7.50 4.04 8.54
CA THR A 32 8.26 4.80 9.55
C THR A 32 9.47 4.00 10.01
N VAL A 33 10.66 4.60 9.92
CA VAL A 33 11.90 3.95 10.38
C VAL A 33 11.90 3.93 11.91
N ALA A 34 11.86 2.73 12.50
CA ALA A 34 11.79 2.52 13.94
C ALA A 34 13.17 2.24 14.56
N ALA A 35 14.13 1.72 13.78
CA ALA A 35 15.50 1.50 14.20
C ALA A 35 16.46 1.46 13.00
N GLY A 36 17.73 1.77 13.24
CA GLY A 36 18.73 1.90 12.18
C GLY A 36 18.52 3.17 11.35
N GLN A 37 19.07 3.19 10.13
CA GLN A 37 18.86 4.27 9.18
C GLN A 37 18.45 3.73 7.82
N ALA A 38 17.34 4.27 7.32
CA ALA A 38 16.85 4.04 5.97
C ALA A 38 16.08 5.26 5.49
N SER A 39 15.94 5.42 4.18
CA SER A 39 14.99 6.35 3.56
C SER A 39 14.03 5.59 2.67
N ILE A 40 12.80 6.10 2.57
CA ILE A 40 11.71 5.49 1.78
C ILE A 40 11.36 6.47 0.68
N VAL A 41 11.46 6.03 -0.58
CA VAL A 41 11.10 6.81 -1.76
C VAL A 41 9.96 6.10 -2.48
N THR A 42 8.81 6.74 -2.51
CA THR A 42 7.60 6.21 -3.16
C THR A 42 7.32 6.96 -4.45
N THR A 43 7.07 6.20 -5.50
CA THR A 43 6.58 6.69 -6.81
C THR A 43 5.22 6.09 -7.08
N LYS A 44 4.66 6.35 -8.27
CA LYS A 44 3.32 5.86 -8.65
C LYS A 44 3.17 4.33 -8.53
N ALA A 45 4.19 3.56 -8.91
CA ALA A 45 4.12 2.09 -8.97
C ALA A 45 5.30 1.40 -8.28
N ALA A 46 6.14 2.14 -7.55
CA ALA A 46 7.30 1.55 -6.90
C ALA A 46 7.66 2.24 -5.58
N VAL A 47 8.12 1.44 -4.62
CA VAL A 47 8.80 1.89 -3.40
C VAL A 47 10.26 1.46 -3.45
N THR A 48 11.17 2.39 -3.22
CA THR A 48 12.59 2.09 -2.99
C THR A 48 12.97 2.44 -1.56
N VAL A 49 13.50 1.46 -0.84
CA VAL A 49 14.03 1.64 0.51
C VAL A 49 15.55 1.64 0.44
N ASN A 50 16.18 2.78 0.74
CA ASN A 50 17.64 2.90 0.82
C ASN A 50 18.07 2.79 2.28
N GLN A 51 18.57 1.62 2.67
CA GLN A 51 19.09 1.35 4.00
C GLN A 51 20.59 1.69 4.05
N SER A 52 21.02 2.41 5.08
CA SER A 52 22.43 2.77 5.30
C SER A 52 23.09 2.07 6.48
N THR A 53 22.33 1.44 7.38
CA THR A 53 22.86 0.63 8.50
C THR A 53 22.90 -0.86 8.20
N GLN A 54 23.71 -1.62 8.96
CA GLN A 54 23.73 -3.08 8.86
C GLN A 54 22.38 -3.72 9.21
N ASN A 55 21.65 -3.14 10.16
CA ASN A 55 20.31 -3.57 10.58
C ASN A 55 19.37 -2.36 10.60
N ALA A 56 18.15 -2.54 10.12
CA ALA A 56 17.10 -1.52 10.20
C ALA A 56 15.73 -2.16 10.46
N VAL A 57 14.81 -1.38 11.02
CA VAL A 57 13.41 -1.76 11.21
C VAL A 57 12.53 -0.67 10.65
N ILE A 58 11.53 -1.04 9.85
CA ILE A 58 10.49 -0.14 9.37
C ILE A 58 9.14 -0.67 9.84
N ASN A 59 8.35 0.19 10.47
CA ASN A 59 6.95 -0.06 10.75
C ASN A 59 6.11 0.46 9.59
N TRP A 60 5.12 -0.31 9.16
CA TRP A 60 4.21 0.04 8.06
C TRP A 60 2.77 -0.06 8.55
N GLN A 61 1.89 0.82 8.06
CA GLN A 61 0.45 0.65 8.27
C GLN A 61 -0.09 -0.49 7.39
N GLY A 62 0.41 -0.60 6.16
CA GLY A 62 0.13 -1.71 5.25
C GLY A 62 1.36 -2.05 4.43
N PHE A 63 1.54 -3.34 4.09
CA PHE A 63 2.61 -3.79 3.21
C PHE A 63 2.04 -4.78 2.20
N SER A 64 1.56 -4.26 1.08
CA SER A 64 1.11 -5.03 -0.07
C SER A 64 1.86 -4.56 -1.31
N ILE A 65 1.89 -5.40 -2.34
CA ILE A 65 2.51 -5.10 -3.63
C ILE A 65 1.59 -5.69 -4.68
N ALA A 66 0.79 -4.86 -5.37
CA ALA A 66 -0.08 -5.34 -6.43
C ALA A 66 0.72 -5.77 -7.67
N GLN A 67 0.07 -6.50 -8.58
CA GLN A 67 0.67 -6.83 -9.86
C GLN A 67 1.07 -5.56 -10.62
N GLY A 68 2.29 -5.53 -11.17
CA GLY A 68 2.84 -4.35 -11.84
C GLY A 68 3.44 -3.30 -10.90
N GLU A 69 3.36 -3.50 -9.59
CA GLU A 69 4.07 -2.71 -8.59
C GLU A 69 5.38 -3.39 -8.16
N ALA A 70 6.31 -2.59 -7.62
CA ALA A 70 7.59 -3.09 -7.14
C ALA A 70 8.03 -2.46 -5.81
N VAL A 71 8.64 -3.27 -4.96
CA VAL A 71 9.40 -2.81 -3.79
C VAL A 71 10.85 -3.26 -3.92
N LYS A 72 11.78 -2.32 -3.80
CA LYS A 72 13.22 -2.57 -3.89
C LYS A 72 13.92 -2.12 -2.61
N PHE A 73 14.69 -3.00 -2.00
CA PHE A 73 15.58 -2.70 -0.89
C PHE A 73 17.02 -2.57 -1.39
N VAL A 74 17.60 -1.37 -1.26
CA VAL A 74 19.01 -1.08 -1.51
C VAL A 74 19.70 -1.00 -0.16
N GLN A 75 20.51 -2.00 0.15
CA GLN A 75 21.14 -2.19 1.45
C GLN A 75 22.67 -2.09 1.34
N PRO A 76 23.41 -1.85 2.44
CA PRO A 76 24.86 -1.60 2.38
C PRO A 76 25.67 -2.77 1.83
N ASN A 77 25.21 -4.01 2.02
CA ASN A 77 25.85 -5.24 1.54
C ASN A 77 24.87 -6.43 1.62
N GLY A 78 25.29 -7.59 1.11
CA GLY A 78 24.46 -8.81 1.09
C GLY A 78 24.15 -9.44 2.46
N ASN A 79 24.84 -9.00 3.52
CA ASN A 79 24.59 -9.45 4.89
C ASN A 79 23.72 -8.48 5.70
N ALA A 80 23.40 -7.31 5.15
CA ALA A 80 22.54 -6.36 5.82
C ALA A 80 21.10 -6.90 5.91
N VAL A 81 20.42 -6.55 6.99
CA VAL A 81 19.09 -7.04 7.33
C VAL A 81 18.14 -5.87 7.51
N ILE A 82 16.92 -5.99 6.98
CA ILE A 82 15.82 -5.11 7.32
C ILE A 82 14.60 -5.91 7.75
N LEU A 83 13.97 -5.48 8.83
CA LEU A 83 12.69 -6.01 9.29
C LEU A 83 11.57 -5.01 8.96
N ASN A 84 10.61 -5.45 8.17
CA ASN A 84 9.37 -4.72 7.90
C ASN A 84 8.26 -5.30 8.76
N ARG A 85 7.67 -4.47 9.65
CA ARG A 85 6.58 -4.88 10.53
C ARG A 85 5.30 -4.16 10.13
N VAL A 86 4.25 -4.91 9.81
CA VAL A 86 2.93 -4.36 9.57
C VAL A 86 2.20 -4.21 10.91
N LEU A 87 1.72 -3.00 11.18
CA LEU A 87 0.96 -2.66 12.39
C LEU A 87 -0.54 -2.56 12.13
N GLY A 88 -0.96 -2.40 10.87
CA GLY A 88 -2.36 -2.42 10.49
C GLY A 88 -2.99 -3.80 10.57
N ALA A 89 -4.31 -3.82 10.46
CA ALA A 89 -5.11 -5.03 10.61
C ALA A 89 -5.23 -5.85 9.31
N ASP A 90 -4.89 -5.30 8.15
CA ASP A 90 -5.08 -5.96 6.87
C ASP A 90 -3.93 -6.95 6.55
N PRO A 91 -4.24 -8.10 5.91
CA PRO A 91 -3.22 -9.03 5.45
C PRO A 91 -2.36 -8.42 4.34
N SER A 92 -1.11 -8.86 4.25
CA SER A 92 -0.20 -8.49 3.18
C SER A 92 -0.47 -9.33 1.93
N SER A 93 -0.74 -8.68 0.79
CA SER A 93 -0.82 -9.34 -0.52
C SER A 93 0.39 -8.98 -1.37
N ILE A 94 1.28 -9.94 -1.59
CA ILE A 94 2.49 -9.77 -2.39
C ILE A 94 2.25 -10.44 -3.76
N LEU A 95 1.78 -9.65 -4.71
CA LEU A 95 1.40 -10.06 -6.06
C LEU A 95 2.33 -9.49 -7.14
N GLY A 96 3.10 -8.44 -6.81
CA GLY A 96 4.13 -7.84 -7.64
C GLY A 96 5.55 -8.16 -7.15
N SER A 97 6.53 -7.37 -7.61
CA SER A 97 7.94 -7.68 -7.39
C SER A 97 8.47 -7.17 -6.05
N LEU A 98 9.13 -8.06 -5.30
CA LEU A 98 9.91 -7.72 -4.10
C LEU A 98 11.37 -8.11 -4.32
N SER A 99 12.30 -7.15 -4.26
CA SER A 99 13.73 -7.40 -4.51
C SER A 99 14.64 -6.73 -3.49
N ALA A 100 15.79 -7.33 -3.24
CA ALA A 100 16.81 -6.81 -2.33
C ALA A 100 18.21 -7.32 -2.71
N ASN A 101 19.25 -6.53 -2.41
CA ASN A 101 20.63 -7.01 -2.47
C ASN A 101 21.11 -7.63 -1.15
N GLY A 102 20.37 -7.48 -0.04
CA GLY A 102 20.60 -8.13 1.25
C GLY A 102 19.39 -8.95 1.69
N LYS A 103 19.12 -8.98 3.00
CA LYS A 103 18.07 -9.80 3.62
C LYS A 103 16.89 -8.93 4.02
N VAL A 104 15.69 -9.37 3.64
CA VAL A 104 14.43 -8.71 3.96
C VAL A 104 13.55 -9.69 4.74
N PHE A 105 13.05 -9.25 5.89
CA PHE A 105 12.02 -9.93 6.64
C PHE A 105 10.74 -9.09 6.61
N VAL A 106 9.60 -9.74 6.43
CA VAL A 106 8.28 -9.12 6.52
C VAL A 106 7.48 -9.88 7.55
N VAL A 107 6.92 -9.16 8.52
CA VAL A 107 6.04 -9.72 9.54
C VAL A 107 4.72 -8.98 9.49
N ASN A 108 3.64 -9.73 9.29
CA ASN A 108 2.27 -9.24 9.40
C ASN A 108 1.45 -10.26 10.21
N PRO A 109 0.98 -9.92 11.42
CA PRO A 109 0.13 -10.81 12.23
C PRO A 109 -1.17 -11.23 11.55
N SER A 110 -1.69 -10.42 10.62
CA SER A 110 -2.90 -10.72 9.86
C SER A 110 -2.65 -11.70 8.70
N GLY A 111 -1.40 -12.06 8.45
CA GLY A 111 -0.99 -13.02 7.42
C GLY A 111 -0.33 -12.38 6.21
N ILE A 112 0.35 -13.22 5.44
CA ILE A 112 1.05 -12.83 4.21
C ILE A 112 0.69 -13.84 3.13
N LEU A 113 0.15 -13.35 2.02
CA LEU A 113 -0.15 -14.10 0.81
C LEU A 113 0.85 -13.74 -0.28
N PHE A 114 1.49 -14.74 -0.87
CA PHE A 114 2.29 -14.58 -2.10
C PHE A 114 1.48 -15.08 -3.28
N GLY A 115 1.34 -14.24 -4.30
CA GLY A 115 0.70 -14.60 -5.56
C GLY A 115 1.56 -15.58 -6.35
N SER A 116 0.92 -16.38 -7.21
CA SER A 116 1.62 -17.40 -8.03
C SER A 116 2.63 -16.81 -9.03
N SER A 117 2.56 -15.51 -9.30
CA SER A 117 3.42 -14.76 -10.21
C SER A 117 4.34 -13.74 -9.53
N ALA A 118 4.36 -13.74 -8.18
CA ALA A 118 5.18 -12.83 -7.39
C ALA A 118 6.66 -13.26 -7.40
#